data_AF-A0A194QET6-F1
#
_entry.id   AF-A0A194QET6-F1
#
_cell.length_a   1.000
_cell.length_b   1.000
_cell.length_c   1.000
_cell.angle_alpha   90.00
_cell.angle_beta   90.00
_cell.angle_gamma   90.00
#
_symmetry.space_group_name_H-M   'P 1'
#
loop_
_entity.id
_entity.type
_entity.pdbx_description
1 polymer ?
#
loop_
_entity_poly.entity_id
_entity_poly.type
_entity_poly.pdbx_seq_one_letter_code
_entity_poly.pdbx_strand_id
1 'polypeptide(L)'
;YRFVDTSSVRNIAKKYFESTIFEFSNVSGGNDSNLPVKCKINDDYFLIPQNSRFFCGEVKDGCKKLHGNKYNIVIADPPWWNKFIRRLKAANSKLSYSMMYNEDIANIPIKNLFADNCLVAVWCTNSPSNVTALKELIFPNWGVEYVTTWYWLKVTRDLKPLCEFNTGCNKQPYERIIIGKVGDVKNVPEDNLIVSVPSALHSHKPPLLDILSSYIAPEDPQALELFARYLLPNTTSVGYEPLKWQHISLFEILDENKTDVCTHNEQDLT
;
A
#
# COMPACT_ATOMS: atom_id res chain seq x y z
N TYR A 1 -28.97 15.87 -6.36
CA TYR A 1 -27.66 15.19 -6.36
C TYR A 1 -27.88 13.69 -6.51
N ARG A 2 -27.49 13.10 -7.65
CA ARG A 2 -27.56 11.64 -7.80
C ARG A 2 -26.54 11.03 -6.84
N PHE A 3 -27.02 10.29 -5.84
CA PHE A 3 -26.19 9.33 -5.13
C PHE A 3 -25.53 8.47 -6.20
N VAL A 4 -24.21 8.60 -6.38
CA VAL A 4 -23.50 7.67 -7.24
C VAL A 4 -23.59 6.33 -6.52
N ASP A 5 -24.36 5.41 -7.08
CA ASP A 5 -24.53 4.10 -6.50
C ASP A 5 -23.20 3.35 -6.55
N THR A 6 -22.49 3.37 -5.42
CA THR A 6 -21.21 2.66 -5.26
C THR A 6 -21.42 1.16 -5.01
N SER A 7 -22.69 0.68 -4.94
CA SER A 7 -22.99 -0.74 -4.79
C SER A 7 -22.41 -1.55 -5.95
N SER A 8 -22.43 -1.01 -7.17
CA SER A 8 -21.85 -1.66 -8.35
C SER A 8 -20.35 -1.89 -8.20
N VAL A 9 -19.59 -0.88 -7.76
CA VAL A 9 -18.14 -1.00 -7.50
C VAL A 9 -17.86 -2.00 -6.38
N ARG A 10 -18.64 -1.97 -5.30
CA ARG A 10 -18.49 -2.94 -4.20
C ARG A 10 -18.85 -4.36 -4.60
N ASN A 11 -19.88 -4.54 -5.43
CA ASN A 11 -20.32 -5.85 -5.92
C ASN A 11 -19.29 -6.43 -6.90
N ILE A 12 -18.73 -5.61 -7.80
CA ILE A 12 -17.59 -5.97 -8.64
C ILE A 12 -16.40 -6.36 -7.76
N ALA A 13 -16.08 -5.53 -6.76
CA ALA A 13 -14.95 -5.81 -5.88
C ALA A 13 -15.12 -7.12 -5.09
N LYS A 14 -16.35 -7.41 -4.64
CA LYS A 14 -16.70 -8.65 -4.00
C LYS A 14 -16.62 -9.86 -4.93
N LYS A 15 -17.13 -9.71 -6.17
CA LYS A 15 -17.13 -10.78 -7.18
C LYS A 15 -15.73 -11.17 -7.60
N TYR A 16 -14.84 -10.20 -7.82
CA TYR A 16 -13.52 -10.44 -8.38
C TYR A 16 -12.40 -10.52 -7.34
N PHE A 17 -12.55 -9.96 -6.13
CA PHE A 17 -11.38 -9.69 -5.27
C PHE A 17 -11.52 -10.08 -3.79
N GLU A 18 -12.65 -10.66 -3.35
CA GLU A 18 -12.74 -11.22 -1.99
C GLU A 18 -12.06 -12.62 -1.87
N SER A 19 -11.78 -13.31 -2.99
CA SER A 19 -11.23 -14.68 -3.01
C SER A 19 -9.79 -14.85 -3.50
N THR A 20 -9.07 -13.79 -3.86
CA THR A 20 -7.88 -13.88 -4.75
C THR A 20 -6.51 -13.80 -4.07
N ILE A 21 -6.45 -13.75 -2.73
CA ILE A 21 -5.19 -13.52 -1.96
C ILE A 21 -4.04 -14.46 -2.32
N PHE A 22 -4.37 -15.70 -2.70
CA PHE A 22 -3.36 -16.70 -3.04
C PHE A 22 -3.35 -17.06 -4.52
N GLU A 23 -4.25 -16.50 -5.32
CA GLU A 23 -4.34 -16.81 -6.75
C GLU A 23 -3.07 -16.41 -7.49
N PHE A 24 -2.48 -15.28 -7.11
CA PHE A 24 -1.25 -14.76 -7.71
C PHE A 24 -0.02 -15.00 -6.84
N SER A 25 -0.09 -15.92 -5.87
CA SER A 25 1.06 -16.18 -4.99
C SER A 25 2.29 -16.60 -5.79
N ASN A 26 3.42 -15.96 -5.51
CA ASN A 26 4.72 -16.04 -6.18
C ASN A 26 4.79 -15.45 -7.60
N VAL A 27 3.75 -14.77 -8.09
CA VAL A 27 3.83 -14.02 -9.35
C VAL A 27 4.66 -12.75 -9.14
N SER A 28 5.60 -12.49 -10.05
CA SER A 28 6.36 -11.23 -10.10
C SER A 28 6.38 -10.69 -11.51
N GLY A 29 6.50 -9.37 -11.64
CA GLY A 29 6.63 -8.72 -12.93
C GLY A 29 6.84 -7.24 -12.77
N GLY A 30 6.76 -6.53 -13.88
CA GLY A 30 6.91 -5.09 -13.89
C GLY A 30 6.70 -4.53 -15.29
N ASN A 31 6.88 -3.23 -15.38
CA ASN A 31 6.79 -2.48 -16.62
C ASN A 31 7.88 -1.42 -16.58
N ASP A 32 8.86 -1.55 -17.47
CA ASP A 32 9.97 -0.60 -17.61
C ASP A 32 9.68 0.50 -18.64
N SER A 33 8.50 0.50 -19.25
CA SER A 33 8.10 1.55 -20.18
C SER A 33 7.57 2.77 -19.44
N ASN A 34 7.55 3.90 -20.16
CA ASN A 34 7.00 5.18 -19.70
C ASN A 34 5.47 5.29 -19.87
N LEU A 35 4.78 4.20 -20.23
CA LEU A 35 3.33 4.14 -20.38
C LEU A 35 2.75 2.93 -19.63
N PRO A 36 1.49 2.96 -19.19
CA PRO A 36 0.85 1.78 -18.65
C PRO A 36 0.74 0.68 -19.72
N VAL A 37 1.05 -0.57 -19.35
CA VAL A 37 0.96 -1.72 -20.26
C VAL A 37 -0.16 -2.66 -19.84
N LYS A 38 -0.87 -3.21 -20.82
CA LYS A 38 -1.83 -4.29 -20.60
C LYS A 38 -1.08 -5.62 -20.60
N CYS A 39 -1.12 -6.33 -19.48
CA CYS A 39 -0.45 -7.61 -19.26
C CYS A 39 -1.49 -8.72 -19.10
N LYS A 40 -1.26 -9.90 -19.69
CA LYS A 40 -2.10 -11.08 -19.46
C LYS A 40 -1.47 -11.92 -18.36
N ILE A 41 -2.21 -12.18 -17.29
CA ILE A 41 -1.76 -13.02 -16.17
C ILE A 41 -2.85 -14.06 -15.94
N ASN A 42 -2.49 -15.34 -16.07
CA ASN A 42 -3.46 -16.45 -16.17
C ASN A 42 -4.45 -16.19 -17.32
N ASP A 43 -5.76 -16.21 -17.05
CA ASP A 43 -6.83 -16.02 -18.03
C ASP A 43 -7.36 -14.58 -18.09
N ASP A 44 -6.85 -13.69 -17.24
CA ASP A 44 -7.31 -12.31 -17.11
C ASP A 44 -6.27 -11.29 -17.58
N TYR A 45 -6.71 -10.05 -17.75
CA TYR A 45 -5.86 -8.92 -18.14
C TYR A 45 -5.75 -7.89 -17.03
N PHE A 46 -4.55 -7.38 -16.85
CA PHE A 46 -4.19 -6.42 -15.82
C PHE A 46 -3.49 -5.21 -16.44
N LEU A 47 -3.73 -4.02 -15.88
CA LEU A 47 -3.01 -2.82 -16.24
C LEU A 47 -1.83 -2.63 -15.30
N ILE A 48 -0.62 -2.57 -15.84
CA ILE A 48 0.62 -2.41 -15.06
C ILE A 48 1.14 -0.98 -15.30
N PRO A 49 1.20 -0.10 -14.28
CA PRO A 49 1.65 1.28 -14.43
C PRO A 49 3.09 1.37 -14.93
N GLN A 50 3.44 2.51 -15.53
CA GLN A 50 4.80 2.82 -15.99
C GLN A 50 5.84 2.68 -14.87
N ASN A 51 7.05 2.27 -15.23
CA ASN A 51 8.21 2.14 -14.34
C ASN A 51 7.91 1.45 -12.99
N SER A 52 7.07 0.42 -12.99
CA SER A 52 6.63 -0.26 -11.77
C SER A 52 7.15 -1.69 -11.72
N ARG A 53 7.39 -2.19 -10.51
CA ARG A 53 7.73 -3.61 -10.24
C ARG A 53 6.81 -4.15 -9.18
N PHE A 54 6.52 -5.44 -9.22
CA PHE A 54 5.72 -6.07 -8.18
C PHE A 54 6.13 -7.50 -7.87
N PHE A 55 5.89 -7.89 -6.62
CA PHE A 55 5.97 -9.27 -6.16
C PHE A 55 4.72 -9.61 -5.34
N CYS A 56 3.94 -10.56 -5.85
CA CYS A 56 2.79 -11.13 -5.17
C CYS A 56 3.25 -12.27 -4.26
N GLY A 57 3.30 -12.05 -2.94
CA GLY A 57 3.71 -13.07 -1.98
C GLY A 57 3.99 -12.53 -0.58
N GLU A 58 4.68 -13.34 0.23
CA GLU A 58 5.08 -12.93 1.57
C GLU A 58 6.08 -11.77 1.51
N VAL A 59 5.83 -10.72 2.29
CA VAL A 59 6.71 -9.53 2.33
C VAL A 59 8.14 -9.88 2.74
N LYS A 60 8.34 -10.83 3.67
CA LYS A 60 9.68 -11.25 4.08
C LYS A 60 10.48 -11.84 2.91
N ASP A 61 9.83 -12.65 2.08
CA ASP A 61 10.47 -13.25 0.90
C ASP A 61 10.65 -12.25 -0.22
N GLY A 62 9.69 -11.35 -0.43
CA GLY A 62 9.84 -10.21 -1.34
C GLY A 62 11.05 -9.35 -0.96
N CYS A 63 11.22 -9.03 0.32
CA CYS A 63 12.37 -8.25 0.79
C CYS A 63 13.71 -8.96 0.54
N LYS A 64 13.77 -10.30 0.67
CA LYS A 64 14.97 -11.07 0.31
C LYS A 64 15.26 -11.03 -1.19
N LYS A 65 14.22 -11.09 -2.04
CA LYS A 65 14.36 -11.02 -3.50
C LYS A 65 14.80 -9.64 -3.99
N LEU A 66 14.51 -8.59 -3.24
CA LEU A 66 14.96 -7.22 -3.52
C LEU A 66 16.38 -6.94 -3.02
N HIS A 67 17.12 -7.96 -2.58
CA HIS A 67 18.50 -7.78 -2.11
C HIS A 67 19.36 -7.09 -3.17
N GLY A 68 20.07 -6.04 -2.76
CA GLY A 68 20.87 -5.19 -3.65
C GLY A 68 20.18 -3.89 -4.07
N ASN A 69 18.84 -3.84 -4.02
CA ASN A 69 18.10 -2.61 -4.28
C ASN A 69 18.12 -1.68 -3.06
N LYS A 70 17.96 -0.37 -3.34
CA LYS A 70 17.95 0.69 -2.34
C LYS A 70 16.80 1.65 -2.62
N TYR A 71 16.06 2.00 -1.57
CA TYR A 71 14.87 2.83 -1.65
C TYR A 71 15.02 4.06 -0.77
N ASN A 72 14.62 5.21 -1.31
CA ASN A 72 14.59 6.49 -0.60
C ASN A 72 13.25 6.71 0.10
N ILE A 73 12.20 6.03 -0.36
CA ILE A 73 10.88 6.07 0.27
C ILE A 73 10.39 4.65 0.47
N VAL A 74 10.00 4.33 1.70
CA VAL A 74 9.30 3.08 2.02
C VAL A 74 7.94 3.40 2.60
N ILE A 75 6.88 2.89 1.97
CA ILE A 75 5.51 3.00 2.45
C ILE A 75 5.05 1.61 2.87
N ALA A 76 4.37 1.48 4.01
CA ALA A 76 3.80 0.20 4.44
C ALA A 76 2.37 0.36 4.97
N ASP A 77 1.48 -0.59 4.65
CA ASP A 77 0.18 -0.76 5.31
C ASP A 77 0.05 -2.16 5.92
N PRO A 78 0.75 -2.42 7.06
CA PRO A 78 0.76 -3.75 7.65
C PRO A 78 -0.65 -4.24 8.03
N PRO A 79 -0.92 -5.54 7.93
CA PRO A 79 -2.18 -6.13 8.37
C PRO A 79 -2.19 -6.23 9.91
N TRP A 80 -2.29 -5.09 10.57
CA TRP A 80 -2.21 -4.95 12.02
C TRP A 80 -3.12 -5.93 12.75
N TRP A 81 -2.62 -6.48 13.86
CA TRP A 81 -3.42 -7.24 14.80
C TRP A 81 -4.63 -6.40 15.25
N ASN A 82 -5.87 -6.84 14.97
CA ASN A 82 -7.09 -6.28 15.59
C ASN A 82 -8.06 -7.32 16.24
N LYS A 83 -8.27 -7.27 17.59
CA LYS A 83 -9.03 -8.26 18.42
C LYS A 83 -10.42 -8.58 17.88
N PHE A 84 -11.08 -7.56 17.35
CA PHE A 84 -12.40 -7.66 16.76
C PHE A 84 -12.37 -8.44 15.43
N ILE A 85 -11.42 -8.13 14.56
CA ILE A 85 -11.25 -8.82 13.27
C ILE A 85 -10.93 -10.31 13.46
N ARG A 86 -10.19 -10.69 14.52
CA ARG A 86 -9.99 -12.11 14.85
C ARG A 86 -11.31 -12.83 15.16
N ARG A 87 -12.17 -12.22 15.98
CA ARG A 87 -13.48 -12.80 16.35
C ARG A 87 -14.39 -12.93 15.14
N LEU A 88 -14.37 -11.94 14.24
CA LEU A 88 -15.11 -11.99 12.98
C LEU A 88 -14.61 -13.12 12.05
N LYS A 89 -13.30 -13.40 12.03
CA LYS A 89 -12.69 -14.50 11.27
C LYS A 89 -13.01 -15.88 11.81
N ALA A 90 -13.05 -16.04 13.13
CA ALA A 90 -13.48 -17.31 13.74
C ALA A 90 -14.90 -17.70 13.29
N ALA A 91 -15.72 -16.73 12.89
CA ALA A 91 -17.04 -16.95 12.31
C ALA A 91 -17.05 -17.05 10.76
N ASN A 92 -16.00 -16.61 10.05
CA ASN A 92 -15.92 -16.59 8.58
C ASN A 92 -14.47 -16.75 8.08
N SER A 93 -14.07 -17.99 7.76
CA SER A 93 -12.72 -18.34 7.27
C SER A 93 -12.37 -17.75 5.90
N LYS A 94 -13.36 -17.25 5.14
CA LYS A 94 -13.18 -16.62 3.83
C LYS A 94 -12.67 -15.18 3.88
N LEU A 95 -12.60 -14.56 5.06
CA LEU A 95 -12.06 -13.20 5.24
C LEU A 95 -10.52 -13.26 5.24
N SER A 96 -10.00 -13.31 4.03
CA SER A 96 -8.59 -13.43 3.67
C SER A 96 -7.80 -12.18 4.09
N TYR A 97 -7.23 -12.18 5.28
CA TYR A 97 -6.03 -11.40 5.62
C TYR A 97 -5.38 -12.19 6.74
N SER A 98 -4.13 -12.64 6.65
CA SER A 98 -3.43 -13.06 7.88
C SER A 98 -3.06 -11.78 8.62
N MET A 99 -3.69 -11.52 9.78
CA MET A 99 -3.19 -10.44 10.63
C MET A 99 -1.80 -10.82 11.12
N MET A 100 -0.90 -9.85 11.21
CA MET A 100 0.45 -10.07 11.72
C MET A 100 0.57 -9.62 13.16
N TYR A 101 1.36 -10.34 13.93
CA TYR A 101 1.83 -9.87 15.23
C TYR A 101 2.84 -8.73 15.02
N ASN A 102 2.96 -7.83 16.00
CA ASN A 102 3.86 -6.69 15.88
C ASN A 102 5.32 -7.15 15.79
N GLU A 103 5.65 -8.26 16.44
CA GLU A 103 6.94 -8.93 16.39
C GLU A 103 7.25 -9.47 14.99
N ASP A 104 6.24 -10.01 14.29
CA ASP A 104 6.42 -10.49 12.91
C ASP A 104 6.70 -9.34 11.94
N ILE A 105 6.05 -8.19 12.14
CA ILE A 105 6.28 -6.97 11.36
C ILE A 105 7.69 -6.42 11.66
N ALA A 106 8.09 -6.38 12.94
CA ALA A 106 9.41 -5.93 13.35
C ALA A 106 10.54 -6.78 12.76
N ASN A 107 10.29 -8.09 12.57
CA ASN A 107 11.25 -9.04 12.00
C ASN A 107 11.34 -9.04 10.47
N ILE A 108 10.63 -8.16 9.76
CA ILE A 108 10.78 -8.05 8.30
C ILE A 108 12.18 -7.51 7.98
N PRO A 109 12.95 -8.18 7.09
CA PRO A 109 14.35 -7.85 6.83
C PRO A 109 14.51 -6.65 5.88
N ILE A 110 13.93 -5.49 6.24
CA ILE A 110 13.91 -4.31 5.36
C ILE A 110 15.14 -3.42 5.49
N LYS A 111 15.96 -3.59 6.54
CA LYS A 111 17.11 -2.71 6.83
C LYS A 111 18.02 -2.53 5.63
N ASN A 112 18.30 -3.64 4.93
CA ASN A 112 19.22 -3.64 3.81
C ASN A 112 18.64 -3.03 2.54
N LEU A 113 17.34 -2.70 2.53
CA LEU A 113 16.64 -2.06 1.41
C LEU A 113 16.60 -0.53 1.54
N PHE A 114 16.94 0.03 2.70
CA PHE A 114 17.05 1.47 2.86
C PHE A 114 18.29 2.00 2.14
N ALA A 115 18.11 3.06 1.35
CA ALA A 115 19.19 3.95 0.97
C ALA A 115 19.75 4.67 2.20
N ASP A 116 20.91 5.31 2.05
CA ASP A 116 21.57 6.06 3.15
C ASP A 116 20.63 7.09 3.77
N ASN A 117 19.84 7.75 2.91
CA ASN A 117 18.77 8.66 3.28
C ASN A 117 17.44 8.06 2.82
N CYS A 118 16.57 7.73 3.77
CA CYS A 118 15.28 7.12 3.49
C CYS A 118 14.18 7.68 4.40
N LEU A 119 13.03 7.98 3.81
CA LEU A 119 11.80 8.29 4.52
C LEU A 119 10.92 7.05 4.61
N VAL A 120 10.41 6.74 5.80
CA VAL A 120 9.58 5.56 6.05
C VAL A 120 8.21 6.03 6.56
N ALA A 121 7.15 5.71 5.83
CA ALA A 121 5.77 6.07 6.18
C ALA A 121 4.94 4.81 6.38
N VAL A 122 4.40 4.63 7.59
CA VAL A 122 3.59 3.45 7.90
C VAL A 122 2.17 3.86 8.25
N TRP A 123 1.20 3.35 7.48
CA TRP A 123 -0.21 3.43 7.83
C TRP A 123 -0.45 2.66 9.11
N CYS A 124 -1.02 3.33 10.11
CA CYS A 124 -1.29 2.75 11.41
C CYS A 124 -2.72 3.00 11.85
N THR A 125 -3.31 1.98 12.46
CA THR A 125 -4.62 2.10 13.13
C THR A 125 -4.55 3.09 14.30
N ASN A 126 -5.72 3.54 14.77
CA ASN A 126 -5.80 4.35 16.00
C ASN A 126 -5.58 3.56 17.29
N SER A 127 -5.30 2.25 17.23
CA SER A 127 -4.98 1.44 18.41
C SER A 127 -3.71 1.96 19.09
N PRO A 128 -3.77 2.37 20.37
CA PRO A 128 -2.57 2.78 21.11
C PRO A 128 -1.49 1.71 21.11
N SER A 129 -1.86 0.43 21.24
CA SER A 129 -0.90 -0.69 21.23
C SER A 129 -0.10 -0.78 19.93
N ASN A 130 -0.73 -0.50 18.78
CA ASN A 130 -0.08 -0.61 17.49
C ASN A 130 0.80 0.61 17.23
N VAL A 131 0.37 1.79 17.67
CA VAL A 131 1.20 3.01 17.63
C VAL A 131 2.44 2.84 18.50
N THR A 132 2.28 2.39 19.74
CA THR A 132 3.39 2.10 20.66
C THR A 132 4.33 1.06 20.06
N ALA A 133 3.80 -0.07 19.57
CA ALA A 133 4.63 -1.10 18.96
C ALA A 133 5.37 -0.60 17.71
N LEU A 134 4.76 0.25 16.89
CA LEU A 134 5.46 0.81 15.74
C LEU A 134 6.64 1.68 16.18
N LYS A 135 6.43 2.58 17.14
CA LYS A 135 7.45 3.54 17.60
C LYS A 135 8.55 2.90 18.46
N GLU A 136 8.21 1.91 19.27
CA GLU A 136 9.10 1.36 20.31
C GLU A 136 9.65 -0.03 20.00
N LEU A 137 9.06 -0.75 19.04
CA LEU A 137 9.52 -2.09 18.65
C LEU A 137 9.91 -2.16 17.17
N ILE A 138 8.99 -1.81 16.26
CA ILE A 138 9.18 -2.03 14.82
C ILE A 138 10.22 -1.05 14.25
N PHE A 139 10.06 0.27 14.47
CA PHE A 139 11.01 1.27 14.01
C PHE A 139 12.43 1.02 14.56
N PRO A 140 12.64 0.81 15.87
CA PRO A 140 13.95 0.42 16.39
C PRO A 140 14.52 -0.85 15.75
N ASN A 141 13.69 -1.90 15.58
CA ASN A 141 14.11 -3.13 14.92
C ASN A 141 14.38 -2.95 13.43
N TRP A 142 13.85 -1.93 12.78
CA TRP A 142 14.20 -1.55 11.40
C TRP A 142 15.38 -0.56 11.34
N GLY A 143 15.82 0.01 12.47
CA GLY A 143 16.83 1.08 12.47
C GLY A 143 16.28 2.41 11.95
N VAL A 144 14.97 2.63 12.11
CA VAL A 144 14.25 3.84 11.72
C VAL A 144 14.08 4.73 12.95
N GLU A 145 14.42 6.00 12.82
CA GLU A 145 14.14 7.03 13.83
C GLU A 145 12.73 7.58 13.61
N TYR A 146 11.90 7.67 14.65
CA TYR A 146 10.60 8.32 14.56
C TYR A 146 10.76 9.84 14.35
N VAL A 147 9.98 10.41 13.42
CA VAL A 147 9.97 11.85 13.12
C VAL A 147 8.66 12.48 13.56
N THR A 148 7.54 12.05 12.98
CA THR A 148 6.23 12.68 13.24
C THR A 148 5.06 11.75 12.95
N THR A 149 3.86 12.18 13.29
CA THR A 149 2.61 11.49 12.96
C THR A 149 1.73 12.40 12.14
N TRP A 150 1.38 11.98 10.93
CA TRP A 150 0.36 12.63 10.11
C TRP A 150 -0.97 11.91 10.23
N TYR A 151 -2.02 12.56 9.75
CA TYR A 151 -3.39 12.05 9.83
C TYR A 151 -4.04 12.10 8.46
N TRP A 152 -4.72 11.03 8.08
CA TRP A 152 -5.63 11.02 6.95
C TRP A 152 -7.06 11.14 7.45
N LEU A 153 -7.67 12.33 7.31
CA LEU A 153 -9.07 12.57 7.61
C LEU A 153 -9.95 12.22 6.41
N LYS A 154 -10.92 11.34 6.67
CA LYS A 154 -11.90 10.87 5.70
C LYS A 154 -13.15 11.73 5.78
N VAL A 155 -13.50 12.33 4.65
CA VAL A 155 -14.65 13.21 4.55
C VAL A 155 -15.66 12.74 3.51
N THR A 156 -16.89 13.21 3.60
CA THR A 156 -17.89 13.12 2.53
C THR A 156 -17.53 14.08 1.39
N ARG A 157 -18.27 14.01 0.29
CA ARG A 157 -18.14 14.96 -0.83
C ARG A 157 -18.43 16.41 -0.42
N ASP A 158 -19.19 16.59 0.65
CA ASP A 158 -19.50 17.91 1.24
C ASP A 158 -18.46 18.32 2.30
N LEU A 159 -17.28 17.66 2.32
CA LEU A 159 -16.17 17.89 3.25
C LEU A 159 -16.53 17.73 4.74
N LYS A 160 -17.56 16.94 5.05
CA LYS A 160 -17.91 16.59 6.43
C LYS A 160 -17.19 15.31 6.86
N PRO A 161 -16.64 15.21 8.08
CA PRO A 161 -16.08 13.96 8.58
C PRO A 161 -17.07 12.79 8.44
N LEU A 162 -16.60 11.61 8.06
CA LEU A 162 -17.47 10.45 7.84
C LEU A 162 -18.20 9.97 9.11
N CYS A 163 -17.63 10.24 10.28
CA CYS A 163 -18.28 10.07 11.57
C CYS A 163 -17.77 11.15 12.54
N GLU A 164 -18.50 11.35 13.63
CA GLU A 164 -18.08 12.29 14.66
C GLU A 164 -16.73 11.90 15.27
N PHE A 165 -15.94 12.90 15.63
CA PHE A 165 -14.80 12.73 16.52
C PHE A 165 -15.35 12.48 17.92
N ASN A 166 -15.18 11.28 18.45
CA ASN A 166 -15.75 10.98 19.76
C ASN A 166 -14.80 10.12 20.58
N THR A 167 -14.60 10.53 21.83
CA THR A 167 -13.98 9.75 22.90
C THR A 167 -14.95 8.66 23.35
N GLY A 168 -14.91 7.51 22.68
CA GLY A 168 -15.74 6.34 23.03
C GLY A 168 -16.32 5.58 21.84
N CYS A 169 -16.23 6.13 20.63
CA CYS A 169 -16.64 5.40 19.42
C CYS A 169 -15.54 4.40 18.98
N ASN A 170 -15.96 3.21 18.54
CA ASN A 170 -15.06 2.19 17.99
C ASN A 170 -14.42 2.59 16.64
N LYS A 171 -14.89 3.69 16.01
CA LYS A 171 -14.42 4.18 14.72
C LYS A 171 -14.12 5.68 14.81
N GLN A 172 -13.02 6.07 14.21
CA GLN A 172 -12.63 7.47 14.04
C GLN A 172 -12.70 7.80 12.54
N PRO A 173 -12.98 9.07 12.17
CA PRO A 173 -13.01 9.48 10.77
C PRO A 173 -11.61 9.62 10.18
N TYR A 174 -10.55 9.23 10.89
CA TYR A 174 -9.18 9.36 10.42
C TYR A 174 -8.34 8.11 10.67
N GLU A 175 -7.24 7.99 9.93
CA GLU A 175 -6.16 7.03 10.19
C GLU A 175 -4.83 7.77 10.39
N ARG A 176 -3.84 7.11 11.01
CA ARG A 176 -2.52 7.69 11.25
C ARG A 176 -1.54 7.24 10.19
N ILE A 177 -0.61 8.12 9.84
CA ILE A 177 0.59 7.81 9.07
C ILE A 177 1.76 8.16 9.98
N ILE A 178 2.45 7.14 10.47
CA ILE A 178 3.60 7.35 11.35
C ILE A 178 4.84 7.40 10.47
N ILE A 179 5.55 8.52 10.54
CA ILE A 179 6.71 8.81 9.70
C ILE A 179 7.97 8.67 10.53
N GLY A 180 8.93 7.96 9.97
CA GLY A 180 10.29 7.86 10.46
C GLY A 180 11.31 8.06 9.34
N LYS A 181 12.59 8.09 9.71
CA LYS A 181 13.70 8.31 8.79
C LYS A 181 14.87 7.37 9.06
N VAL A 182 15.69 7.19 8.05
CA VAL A 182 17.05 6.66 8.11
C VAL A 182 17.96 7.72 7.49
N GLY A 183 19.06 8.04 8.16
CA GLY A 183 19.97 9.12 7.74
C GLY A 183 19.30 10.49 7.75
N ASP A 184 19.65 11.30 6.75
CA ASP A 184 19.24 12.69 6.65
C ASP A 184 18.10 12.87 5.64
N VAL A 185 17.03 13.52 6.09
CA VAL A 185 15.87 13.87 5.28
C VAL A 185 15.56 15.36 5.43
N LYS A 186 14.83 15.95 4.48
CA LYS A 186 14.41 17.36 4.61
C LYS A 186 13.40 17.48 5.75
N ASN A 187 13.18 18.72 6.22
CA ASN A 187 12.26 18.97 7.33
C ASN A 187 10.83 18.51 7.00
N VAL A 188 10.33 17.50 7.73
CA VAL A 188 8.98 16.96 7.57
C VAL A 188 8.06 17.71 8.55
N PRO A 189 6.96 18.35 8.08
CA PRO A 189 6.03 19.05 8.95
C PRO A 189 5.45 18.18 10.06
N GLU A 190 5.33 18.73 11.27
CA GLU A 190 4.69 18.06 12.39
C GLU A 190 3.16 18.03 12.23
N ASP A 191 2.51 16.95 12.68
CA ASP A 191 1.05 16.82 12.81
C ASP A 191 0.22 17.19 11.55
N ASN A 192 0.78 16.94 10.36
CA ASN A 192 0.13 17.29 9.10
C ASN A 192 -1.17 16.49 8.84
N LEU A 193 -2.09 17.11 8.09
CA LEU A 193 -3.41 16.55 7.79
C LEU A 193 -3.61 16.38 6.29
N ILE A 194 -3.82 15.13 5.86
CA ILE A 194 -4.28 14.77 4.52
C ILE A 194 -5.80 14.61 4.58
N VAL A 195 -6.54 15.29 3.72
CA VAL A 195 -8.02 15.22 3.68
C VAL A 195 -8.46 14.69 2.33
N SER A 196 -9.26 13.63 2.31
CA SER A 196 -9.85 13.15 1.06
C SER A 196 -11.16 12.39 1.26
N VAL A 197 -11.94 12.29 0.19
CA VAL A 197 -13.07 11.38 0.12
C VAL A 197 -12.51 9.97 -0.10
N PRO A 198 -12.74 9.00 0.81
CA PRO A 198 -12.20 7.68 0.64
C PRO A 198 -12.85 6.96 -0.55
N SER A 199 -12.06 6.09 -1.18
CA SER A 199 -12.52 5.19 -2.22
C SER A 199 -13.68 4.30 -1.74
N ALA A 200 -14.54 3.89 -2.66
CA ALA A 200 -15.56 2.86 -2.41
C ALA A 200 -14.94 1.48 -2.12
N LEU A 201 -13.70 1.25 -2.57
CA LEU A 201 -12.93 0.04 -2.32
C LEU A 201 -12.39 0.02 -0.89
N HIS A 202 -12.58 -1.12 -0.22
CA HIS A 202 -12.18 -1.25 1.18
C HIS A 202 -10.66 -1.15 1.35
N SER A 203 -10.23 -0.31 2.29
CA SER A 203 -8.82 -0.11 2.67
C SER A 203 -7.93 0.38 1.53
N HIS A 204 -8.52 1.05 0.53
CA HIS A 204 -7.77 1.81 -0.47
C HIS A 204 -7.36 3.15 0.13
N LYS A 205 -6.08 3.26 0.48
CA LYS A 205 -5.44 4.46 1.03
C LYS A 205 -5.07 5.43 -0.10
N PRO A 206 -5.09 6.76 0.14
CA PRO A 206 -4.56 7.71 -0.81
C PRO A 206 -3.07 7.47 -1.04
N PRO A 207 -2.57 7.57 -2.28
CA PRO A 207 -1.14 7.50 -2.58
C PRO A 207 -0.37 8.59 -1.80
N LEU A 208 0.80 8.23 -1.25
CA LEU A 208 1.64 9.15 -0.49
C LEU A 208 2.91 9.59 -1.24
N LEU A 209 3.25 8.93 -2.36
CA LEU A 209 4.54 9.09 -3.03
C LEU A 209 4.83 10.56 -3.37
N ASP A 210 3.92 11.24 -4.06
CA ASP A 210 4.10 12.63 -4.49
C ASP A 210 4.30 13.58 -3.31
N ILE A 211 3.57 13.36 -2.22
CA ILE A 211 3.65 14.19 -1.01
C ILE A 211 5.01 13.97 -0.33
N LEU A 212 5.41 12.71 -0.16
CA LEU A 212 6.64 12.32 0.54
C LEU A 212 7.91 12.68 -0.27
N SER A 213 7.84 12.66 -1.61
CA SER A 213 8.98 12.96 -2.49
C SER A 213 9.54 14.36 -2.28
N SER A 214 8.72 15.33 -1.88
CA SER A 214 9.16 16.68 -1.58
C SER A 214 10.14 16.76 -0.38
N TYR A 215 10.13 15.76 0.52
CA TYR A 215 10.90 15.73 1.76
C TYR A 215 12.15 14.86 1.71
N ILE A 216 12.49 14.32 0.54
CA ILE A 216 13.67 13.48 0.34
C ILE A 216 14.45 13.94 -0.89
N ALA A 217 15.70 13.51 -0.99
CA ALA A 217 16.50 13.58 -2.21
C ALA A 217 16.89 12.15 -2.62
N PRO A 218 17.03 11.83 -3.92
CA PRO A 218 17.01 12.71 -5.10
C PRO A 218 15.59 13.17 -5.50
N GLU A 219 15.48 13.96 -6.57
CA GLU A 219 14.19 14.40 -7.15
C GLU A 219 13.32 13.23 -7.64
N ASP A 220 13.96 12.16 -8.12
CA ASP A 220 13.30 10.91 -8.52
C ASP A 220 13.60 9.77 -7.52
N PRO A 221 13.00 9.79 -6.32
CA PRO A 221 13.29 8.80 -5.28
C PRO A 221 12.80 7.41 -5.67
N GLN A 222 13.61 6.39 -5.40
CA GLN A 222 13.18 5.01 -5.54
C GLN A 222 12.21 4.65 -4.41
N ALA A 223 11.01 4.18 -4.77
CA ALA A 223 9.93 3.89 -3.82
C ALA A 223 9.62 2.40 -3.69
N LEU A 224 9.46 1.95 -2.45
CA LEU A 224 9.01 0.60 -2.10
C LEU A 224 7.70 0.68 -1.31
N GLU A 225 6.68 -0.02 -1.76
CA GLU A 225 5.43 -0.22 -1.03
C GLU A 225 5.34 -1.66 -0.50
N LEU A 226 5.21 -1.81 0.82
CA LEU A 226 5.02 -3.08 1.49
C LEU A 226 3.55 -3.29 1.85
N PHE A 227 3.11 -4.55 1.74
CA PHE A 227 1.70 -4.95 1.88
C PHE A 227 0.78 -4.32 0.83
N ALA A 228 1.33 -4.08 -0.36
CA ALA A 228 0.63 -3.42 -1.46
C ALA A 228 -0.60 -4.23 -1.91
N ARG A 229 -1.65 -3.48 -2.28
CA ARG A 229 -2.93 -4.01 -2.83
C ARG A 229 -3.21 -3.54 -4.26
N TYR A 230 -2.38 -2.64 -4.73
CA TYR A 230 -2.40 -2.08 -6.07
C TYR A 230 -0.99 -1.61 -6.39
N LEU A 231 -0.83 -1.09 -7.59
CA LEU A 231 0.44 -0.63 -8.14
C LEU A 231 0.30 0.85 -8.44
N LEU A 232 1.38 1.56 -8.17
CA LEU A 232 1.56 2.95 -8.53
C LEU A 232 2.71 3.05 -9.54
N PRO A 233 2.73 4.08 -10.39
CA PRO A 233 3.90 4.41 -11.19
C PRO A 233 5.16 4.55 -10.32
N ASN A 234 6.33 4.26 -10.90
CA ASN A 234 7.64 4.49 -10.26
C ASN A 234 7.80 3.81 -8.89
N THR A 235 7.07 2.73 -8.63
CA THR A 235 7.02 2.05 -7.33
C THR A 235 7.31 0.57 -7.48
N THR A 236 8.11 0.02 -6.56
CA THR A 236 8.18 -1.43 -6.33
C THR A 236 7.15 -1.83 -5.28
N SER A 237 6.21 -2.70 -5.60
CA SER A 237 5.10 -3.10 -4.73
C SER A 237 5.22 -4.56 -4.29
N VAL A 238 5.28 -4.82 -2.99
CA VAL A 238 5.45 -6.16 -2.40
C VAL A 238 4.29 -6.47 -1.47
N GLY A 239 3.66 -7.63 -1.64
CA GLY A 239 2.60 -8.10 -0.76
C GLY A 239 1.81 -9.21 -1.42
N TYR A 240 0.77 -9.76 -0.77
CA TYR A 240 -0.03 -10.82 -1.40
C TYR A 240 -0.93 -10.32 -2.54
N GLU A 241 -1.27 -9.04 -2.54
CA GLU A 241 -2.32 -8.48 -3.38
C GLU A 241 -1.93 -7.32 -4.33
N PRO A 242 -0.68 -7.10 -4.77
CA PRO A 242 -0.35 -6.00 -5.68
C PRO A 242 -1.24 -5.90 -6.94
N LEU A 243 -1.75 -7.03 -7.45
CA LEU A 243 -2.61 -7.08 -8.64
C LEU A 243 -4.12 -6.90 -8.35
N LYS A 244 -4.53 -6.80 -7.08
CA LYS A 244 -5.95 -6.85 -6.69
C LYS A 244 -6.78 -5.74 -7.32
N TRP A 245 -6.24 -4.55 -7.50
CA TRP A 245 -6.94 -3.45 -8.18
C TRP A 245 -6.37 -3.13 -9.57
N GLN A 246 -5.75 -4.11 -10.21
CA GLN A 246 -5.17 -3.95 -11.54
C GLN A 246 -5.95 -4.60 -12.67
N HIS A 247 -7.05 -5.31 -12.38
CA HIS A 247 -7.87 -5.88 -13.44
C HIS A 247 -8.40 -4.79 -14.38
N ILE A 248 -8.32 -5.00 -15.70
CA ILE A 248 -8.67 -3.99 -16.70
C ILE A 248 -10.11 -3.46 -16.58
N SER A 249 -11.04 -4.22 -15.98
CA SER A 249 -12.42 -3.78 -15.77
C SER A 249 -12.56 -2.62 -14.78
N LEU A 250 -11.49 -2.26 -14.06
CA LEU A 250 -11.45 -1.11 -13.16
C LEU A 250 -10.96 0.18 -13.86
N PHE A 251 -10.57 0.07 -15.13
CA PHE A 251 -10.00 1.16 -15.90
C PHE A 251 -10.86 1.47 -17.13
N GLU A 252 -10.86 2.73 -17.51
CA GLU A 252 -11.47 3.21 -18.76
C GLU A 252 -10.36 3.68 -19.69
N ILE A 253 -10.53 3.42 -20.99
CA ILE A 253 -9.59 3.93 -22.00
C ILE A 253 -9.95 5.40 -22.25
N LEU A 254 -8.99 6.28 -21.99
CA LEU A 254 -9.16 7.71 -22.24
C LEU A 254 -8.69 8.13 -23.65
N ASP A 255 -7.78 7.36 -24.25
CA ASP A 255 -7.27 7.57 -25.63
C ASP A 255 -6.92 6.22 -26.28
N GLU A 256 -7.63 5.83 -27.34
CA GLU A 256 -7.45 4.53 -28.03
C GLU A 256 -6.11 4.43 -28.82
N ASN A 257 -5.43 5.56 -29.07
CA ASN A 257 -4.25 5.63 -29.93
C ASN A 257 -2.90 5.30 -29.24
N LYS A 258 -2.88 4.81 -27.98
CA LYS A 258 -1.65 4.64 -27.17
C LYS A 258 -1.43 3.26 -26.52
N THR A 259 -2.04 2.17 -27.01
CA THR A 259 -1.84 0.84 -26.41
C THR A 259 -0.79 0.01 -27.14
N ASP A 260 0.46 0.06 -26.66
CA ASP A 260 1.49 -0.92 -27.00
C ASP A 260 1.28 -2.19 -26.17
N VAL A 261 0.97 -3.30 -26.84
CA VAL A 261 0.79 -4.61 -26.21
C VAL A 261 2.14 -5.32 -26.19
N CYS A 262 2.79 -5.42 -25.03
CA CYS A 262 3.97 -6.26 -24.86
C CYS A 262 3.56 -7.73 -24.83
N THR A 263 4.01 -8.49 -25.83
CA THR A 263 3.96 -9.95 -25.84
C THR A 263 5.20 -10.48 -25.11
N HIS A 264 4.99 -11.40 -24.15
CA HIS A 264 6.05 -11.97 -23.32
C HIS A 264 7.12 -12.68 -24.18
N ASN A 265 8.38 -12.34 -23.95
CA ASN A 265 9.50 -13.28 -24.08
C ASN A 265 9.97 -13.62 -22.68
N GLU A 266 9.90 -14.91 -22.33
CA GLU A 266 10.60 -15.50 -21.19
C GLU A 266 12.10 -15.32 -21.41
N GLN A 267 12.75 -14.43 -20.66
CA GLN A 267 14.20 -14.51 -20.43
C GLN A 267 14.52 -14.15 -18.98
N ASP A 268 15.04 -15.18 -18.32
CA ASP A 268 15.77 -15.29 -17.07
C ASP A 268 16.21 -13.99 -16.36
N LEU A 269 15.81 -13.90 -15.10
CA LEU A 269 16.39 -13.01 -14.10
C LEU A 269 17.69 -13.63 -13.58
N THR A 270 18.83 -13.15 -14.07
CA THR A 270 20.07 -13.03 -13.30
C THR A 270 20.23 -11.60 -12.83
#